data_AF-A0A0F9IT03-F1
#
_entry.id   AF-A0A0F9IT03-F1
#
_cell.length_a   1.000
_cell.length_b   1.000
_cell.length_c   1.000
_cell.angle_alpha   90.00
_cell.angle_beta   90.00
_cell.angle_gamma   90.00
#
_symmetry.space_group_name_H-M   'P 1'
#
loop_
_entity.id
_entity.type
_entity.pdbx_description
1 polymer ?
#
loop_
_entity_poly.entity_id
_entity_poly.type
_entity_poly.pdbx_seq_one_letter_code
_entity_poly.pdbx_strand_id
1 'polypeptide(L)'
;RVKTNLKAVDVLRAIAKRHPSDRWVFVPEVRVGTGYNYGRGPGLGRVNVEQRIDAWAAHCWPSQRHARYAYEIKIARADFLHELKKPMKRAAALRLSNRFYFAAPTGLIKKDELPAECGLVEVSEAGRARVAVEAIWRDCDDMEPGFVISILRKQGAGGTRRLIGFWTCWCGQRNFNTLVCVCTRVLSERDG
;
A
#
# COMPACT_ATOMS: atom_id res chain seq x y z
N ARG A 1 -8.82 -24.70 -15.32
CA ARG A 1 -8.26 -23.32 -15.41
C ARG A 1 -9.34 -22.38 -14.88
N VAL A 2 -9.18 -21.80 -13.68
CA VAL A 2 -10.10 -20.74 -13.22
C VAL A 2 -9.94 -19.57 -14.18
N LYS A 3 -10.95 -19.33 -15.03
CA LYS A 3 -11.02 -18.14 -15.88
C LYS A 3 -11.74 -17.08 -15.05
N THR A 4 -11.07 -15.99 -14.75
CA THR A 4 -11.63 -14.82 -14.08
C THR A 4 -11.51 -13.64 -15.02
N ASN A 5 -12.54 -12.80 -15.09
CA ASN A 5 -12.49 -11.55 -15.86
C ASN A 5 -11.89 -10.39 -15.07
N LEU A 6 -11.48 -10.62 -13.82
CA LEU A 6 -10.86 -9.61 -12.98
C LEU A 6 -9.48 -9.22 -13.52
N LYS A 7 -9.25 -7.91 -13.61
CA LYS A 7 -7.92 -7.35 -13.90
C LYS A 7 -7.21 -6.97 -12.61
N ALA A 8 -5.89 -6.75 -12.69
CA ALA A 8 -5.09 -6.31 -11.55
C ALA A 8 -5.65 -5.03 -10.90
N VAL A 9 -6.15 -4.11 -11.72
CA VAL A 9 -6.79 -2.87 -11.26
C VAL A 9 -8.05 -3.11 -10.42
N ASP A 10 -8.83 -4.16 -10.72
CA ASP A 10 -10.06 -4.46 -9.98
C ASP A 10 -9.73 -5.06 -8.62
N VAL A 11 -8.71 -5.93 -8.56
CA VAL A 11 -8.16 -6.43 -7.30
C VAL A 11 -7.60 -5.29 -6.46
N LEU A 12 -6.83 -4.38 -7.06
CA LEU A 12 -6.29 -3.21 -6.39
C LEU A 12 -7.39 -2.33 -5.78
N ARG A 13 -8.45 -2.04 -6.55
CA ARG A 13 -9.62 -1.27 -6.06
C ARG A 13 -10.33 -1.97 -4.90
N ALA A 14 -10.47 -3.29 -4.96
CA ALA A 14 -11.10 -4.07 -3.89
C ALA A 14 -10.27 -4.01 -2.59
N ILE A 15 -8.93 -4.06 -2.70
CA ILE A 15 -8.03 -3.89 -1.55
C ILE A 15 -8.09 -2.46 -1.03
N ALA A 16 -8.10 -1.45 -1.90
CA ALA A 16 -8.19 -0.05 -1.49
C ALA A 16 -9.47 0.22 -0.67
N LYS A 17 -10.62 -0.35 -1.06
CA LYS A 17 -11.88 -0.25 -0.29
C LYS A 17 -11.79 -0.82 1.12
N ARG A 18 -10.90 -1.78 1.36
CA ARG A 18 -10.66 -2.36 2.70
C ARG A 18 -9.89 -1.40 3.62
N HIS A 19 -9.18 -0.44 3.05
CA HIS A 19 -8.30 0.51 3.73
C HIS A 19 -8.85 1.93 3.57
N PRO A 20 -9.95 2.27 4.27
CA PRO A 20 -10.55 3.59 4.15
C PRO A 20 -9.59 4.66 4.67
N SER A 21 -9.59 5.80 3.98
CA SER A 21 -8.60 6.87 4.14
C SER A 21 -8.70 7.65 5.45
N ASP A 22 -9.77 7.44 6.22
CA ASP A 22 -9.96 8.00 7.56
C ASP A 22 -8.98 7.42 8.60
N ARG A 23 -8.52 6.19 8.38
CA ARG A 23 -7.68 5.46 9.34
C ARG A 23 -6.50 4.71 8.71
N TRP A 24 -6.47 4.62 7.38
CA TRP A 24 -5.38 4.00 6.63
C TRP A 24 -4.76 4.98 5.64
N VAL A 25 -3.44 4.97 5.57
CA VAL A 25 -2.71 5.43 4.39
C VAL A 25 -2.65 4.25 3.43
N PHE A 26 -3.20 4.38 2.22
CA PHE A 26 -3.12 3.36 1.17
C PHE A 26 -2.36 3.90 -0.04
N VAL A 27 -1.33 3.15 -0.48
CA VAL A 27 -0.42 3.55 -1.55
C VAL A 27 -0.34 2.42 -2.59
N PRO A 28 -0.90 2.61 -3.80
CA PRO A 28 -0.71 1.65 -4.89
C PRO A 28 0.65 1.84 -5.56
N GLU A 29 1.27 0.73 -5.98
CA GLU A 29 2.50 0.66 -6.76
C GLU A 29 3.62 1.55 -6.20
N VAL A 30 3.99 1.30 -4.94
CA VAL A 30 5.06 2.05 -4.25
C VAL A 30 6.42 1.44 -4.57
N ARG A 31 7.39 2.30 -4.87
CA ARG A 31 8.79 1.87 -5.04
C ARG A 31 9.45 1.78 -3.68
N VAL A 32 10.19 0.71 -3.44
CA VAL A 32 10.95 0.51 -2.20
C VAL A 32 12.10 1.52 -2.10
N GLY A 33 12.77 1.86 -3.22
CA GLY A 33 13.88 2.83 -3.24
C GLY A 33 13.71 4.01 -4.21
N THR A 34 14.43 5.10 -3.93
CA THR A 34 14.52 6.31 -4.76
C THR A 34 15.87 6.47 -5.47
N GLY A 35 16.73 5.45 -5.51
CA GLY A 35 18.03 5.49 -6.20
C GLY A 35 19.01 4.40 -5.73
N TYR A 36 20.16 4.28 -6.42
CA TYR A 36 21.20 3.22 -6.43
C TYR A 36 21.74 2.66 -5.08
N ASN A 37 21.23 3.08 -3.92
CA ASN A 37 21.80 2.80 -2.59
C ASN A 37 20.91 1.95 -1.65
N TYR A 38 19.77 1.40 -2.10
CA TYR A 38 19.04 0.43 -1.28
C TYR A 38 19.89 -0.83 -1.10
N GLY A 39 20.34 -1.10 0.13
CA GLY A 39 21.20 -2.25 0.45
C GLY A 39 22.60 -1.93 0.98
N ARG A 40 22.84 -0.76 1.57
CA ARG A 40 24.06 -0.47 2.36
C ARG A 40 23.85 -0.43 3.87
N GLY A 41 22.78 -1.05 4.37
CA GLY A 41 22.62 -1.31 5.81
C GLY A 41 23.48 -2.49 6.26
N PRO A 42 24.06 -2.47 7.49
CA PRO A 42 24.81 -3.60 8.01
C PRO A 42 23.93 -4.86 8.06
N GLY A 43 24.45 -5.99 7.56
CA GLY A 43 23.80 -7.31 7.69
C GLY A 43 22.81 -7.69 6.59
N LEU A 44 22.69 -6.92 5.51
CA LEU A 44 21.68 -7.20 4.50
C LEU A 44 22.16 -6.98 3.07
N GLY A 45 22.19 -8.08 2.31
CA GLY A 45 22.59 -8.08 0.90
C GLY A 45 21.78 -7.09 0.06
N ARG A 46 22.34 -6.73 -1.11
CA ARG A 46 21.77 -5.77 -2.07
C ARG A 46 20.27 -6.02 -2.28
N VAL A 47 19.41 -5.22 -1.66
CA VAL A 47 17.98 -5.20 -1.99
C VAL A 47 17.88 -4.51 -3.33
N ASN A 48 17.34 -5.20 -4.34
CA ASN A 48 17.24 -4.60 -5.66
C ASN A 48 16.34 -3.36 -5.58
N VAL A 49 16.95 -2.21 -5.87
CA VAL A 49 16.36 -0.86 -5.81
C VAL A 49 15.11 -0.72 -6.68
N GLU A 50 14.96 -1.59 -7.68
CA GLU A 50 13.82 -1.61 -8.59
C GLU A 50 12.59 -2.31 -8.03
N GLN A 51 12.67 -2.93 -6.85
CA GLN A 51 11.53 -3.63 -6.26
C GLN A 51 10.37 -2.65 -5.98
N ARG A 52 9.19 -3.02 -6.49
CA ARG A 52 7.93 -2.33 -6.28
C ARG A 52 7.02 -3.23 -5.48
N ILE A 53 6.21 -2.61 -4.61
CA ILE A 53 5.13 -3.27 -3.90
C ILE A 53 3.82 -2.85 -4.59
N ASP A 54 3.02 -3.81 -5.04
CA ASP A 54 1.80 -3.53 -5.81
C ASP A 54 0.79 -2.69 -5.01
N ALA A 55 0.65 -2.97 -3.71
CA ALA A 55 -0.03 -2.08 -2.79
C ALA A 55 0.54 -2.18 -1.38
N TRP A 56 0.65 -1.02 -0.73
CA TRP A 56 1.08 -0.91 0.65
C TRP A 56 0.08 -0.08 1.44
N ALA A 57 -0.21 -0.49 2.67
CA ALA A 57 -1.13 0.18 3.56
C ALA A 57 -0.51 0.33 4.95
N ALA A 58 -0.76 1.44 5.64
CA ALA A 58 -0.38 1.61 7.03
C ALA A 58 -1.52 2.23 7.84
N HIS A 59 -1.71 1.72 9.05
CA HIS A 59 -2.70 2.24 9.97
C HIS A 59 -2.20 3.54 10.62
N CYS A 60 -3.05 4.58 10.64
CA CYS A 60 -2.68 5.90 11.15
C CYS A 60 -2.55 5.95 12.68
N TRP A 61 -3.26 5.06 13.39
CA TRP A 61 -3.42 5.15 14.84
C TRP A 61 -2.44 4.26 15.62
N PRO A 62 -1.80 4.78 16.70
CA PRO A 62 -0.90 4.01 17.57
C PRO A 62 -1.57 2.82 18.27
N SER A 63 -2.88 2.91 18.53
CA SER A 63 -3.67 1.82 19.14
C SER A 63 -3.67 0.53 18.32
N GLN A 64 -3.38 0.63 17.03
CA GLN A 64 -3.19 -0.52 16.13
C GLN A 64 -1.72 -0.72 15.75
N ARG A 65 -0.78 -0.23 16.59
CA ARG A 65 0.67 -0.38 16.44
C ARG A 65 1.21 0.12 15.09
N HIS A 66 0.53 1.08 14.46
CA HIS A 66 0.81 1.51 13.10
C HIS A 66 0.93 0.36 12.10
N ALA A 67 0.08 -0.66 12.22
CA ALA A 67 0.14 -1.89 11.43
C ALA A 67 0.32 -1.59 9.94
N ARG A 68 1.36 -2.20 9.34
CA ARG A 68 1.74 -2.04 7.93
C ARG A 68 1.44 -3.31 7.17
N TYR A 69 0.67 -3.21 6.09
CA TYR A 69 0.31 -4.33 5.24
C TYR A 69 0.88 -4.13 3.84
N ALA A 70 1.50 -5.17 3.28
CA ALA A 70 1.91 -5.23 1.89
C ALA A 70 1.07 -6.26 1.14
N TYR A 71 0.75 -5.94 -0.11
CA TYR A 71 -0.05 -6.76 -1.01
C TYR A 71 0.71 -6.97 -2.32
N GLU A 72 0.74 -8.21 -2.77
CA GLU A 72 1.22 -8.62 -4.09
C GLU A 72 0.03 -9.16 -4.89
N ILE A 73 -0.27 -8.56 -6.05
CA ILE A 73 -1.47 -8.86 -6.82
C ILE A 73 -1.18 -9.94 -7.87
N LYS A 74 -1.93 -11.04 -7.86
CA LYS A 74 -1.79 -12.15 -8.80
C LYS A 74 -3.10 -12.44 -9.54
N ILE A 75 -3.09 -12.21 -10.85
CA ILE A 75 -4.23 -12.49 -11.76
C ILE A 75 -4.07 -13.82 -12.49
N ALA A 76 -2.86 -14.38 -12.52
CA ALA A 76 -2.56 -15.63 -13.21
C ALA A 76 -1.85 -16.62 -12.26
N ARG A 77 -2.30 -17.88 -12.29
CA ARG A 77 -1.69 -18.96 -11.48
C ARG A 77 -0.21 -19.19 -11.82
N ALA A 78 0.15 -19.09 -13.10
CA ALA A 78 1.53 -19.25 -13.54
C ALA A 78 2.45 -18.17 -12.95
N ASP A 79 1.96 -16.93 -12.81
CA ASP A 79 2.71 -15.83 -12.21
C ASP A 79 2.98 -16.09 -10.72
N PHE A 80 1.96 -16.57 -9.99
CA PHE A 80 2.12 -16.99 -8.60
C PHE A 80 3.17 -18.10 -8.43
N LEU A 81 3.11 -19.16 -9.22
CA LEU A 81 4.07 -20.28 -9.14
C LEU A 81 5.50 -19.84 -9.50
N HIS A 82 5.67 -18.90 -10.43
CA HIS A 82 6.98 -18.34 -10.75
C HIS A 82 7.54 -17.49 -9.61
N GLU A 83 6.68 -16.72 -8.96
CA GLU A 83 7.04 -15.87 -7.83
C GLU A 83 7.43 -16.69 -6.57
N LEU A 84 6.78 -17.85 -6.35
CA LEU A 84 7.17 -18.80 -5.31
C LEU A 84 8.62 -19.28 -5.45
N LYS A 85 9.13 -19.40 -6.68
CA LYS A 85 10.52 -19.80 -6.94
C LYS A 85 11.53 -18.69 -6.64
N LYS A 86 11.09 -17.46 -6.39
CA LYS A 86 11.95 -16.27 -6.24
C LYS A 86 11.68 -15.56 -4.90
N PRO A 87 12.04 -16.17 -3.75
CA PRO A 87 11.79 -15.60 -2.43
C PRO A 87 12.50 -14.24 -2.20
N MET A 88 13.56 -13.93 -2.93
CA MET A 88 14.25 -12.64 -2.84
C MET A 88 13.42 -11.45 -3.34
N LYS A 89 12.41 -11.67 -4.18
CA LYS A 89 11.54 -10.58 -4.65
C LYS A 89 10.64 -10.00 -3.56
N ARG A 90 10.15 -10.85 -2.65
CA ARG A 90 9.26 -10.45 -1.56
C ARG A 90 10.00 -9.95 -0.31
N ALA A 91 11.32 -10.10 -0.27
CA ALA A 91 12.12 -9.73 0.91
C ALA A 91 11.90 -8.27 1.33
N ALA A 92 11.86 -7.33 0.39
CA ALA A 92 11.60 -5.93 0.71
C ALA A 92 10.17 -5.70 1.25
N ALA A 93 9.17 -6.31 0.62
CA ALA A 93 7.78 -6.19 1.06
C ALA A 93 7.61 -6.78 2.47
N LEU A 94 8.28 -7.89 2.77
CA LEU A 94 8.30 -8.48 4.10
C LEU A 94 9.00 -7.57 5.13
N ARG A 95 10.12 -6.94 4.78
CA ARG A 95 10.80 -6.02 5.72
C ARG A 95 10.01 -4.75 6.02
N LEU A 96 9.27 -4.24 5.05
CA LEU A 96 8.50 -2.99 5.16
C LEU A 96 7.05 -3.16 5.61
N SER A 97 6.63 -4.38 5.97
CA SER A 97 5.27 -4.66 6.42
C SER A 97 5.24 -5.65 7.59
N ASN A 98 4.26 -5.50 8.47
CA ASN A 98 3.98 -6.47 9.52
C ASN A 98 3.27 -7.70 8.96
N ARG A 99 2.41 -7.49 7.96
CA ARG A 99 1.68 -8.57 7.28
C ARG A 99 1.84 -8.45 5.79
N PHE A 100 2.11 -9.58 5.16
CA PHE A 100 2.23 -9.68 3.71
C PHE A 100 1.12 -10.59 3.18
N TYR A 101 0.38 -10.12 2.19
CA TYR A 101 -0.71 -10.87 1.57
C TYR A 101 -0.48 -11.02 0.07
N PHE A 102 -0.74 -12.21 -0.46
CA PHE A 102 -1.09 -12.36 -1.86
C PHE A 102 -2.55 -11.95 -2.04
N ALA A 103 -2.84 -11.13 -3.04
CA ALA A 103 -4.20 -10.77 -3.41
C ALA A 103 -4.53 -11.34 -4.79
N ALA A 104 -5.53 -12.19 -4.86
CA ALA A 104 -5.88 -12.88 -6.09
C ALA A 104 -7.40 -13.04 -6.24
N PRO A 105 -7.90 -13.26 -7.47
CA PRO A 105 -9.26 -13.73 -7.69
C PRO A 105 -9.58 -14.99 -6.87
N THR A 106 -10.81 -15.10 -6.39
CA THR A 106 -11.28 -16.25 -5.60
C THR A 106 -10.97 -17.57 -6.32
N GLY A 107 -10.35 -18.51 -5.59
CA GLY A 107 -10.00 -19.83 -6.10
C GLY A 107 -8.78 -19.89 -7.04
N LEU A 108 -8.07 -18.79 -7.27
CA LEU A 108 -6.85 -18.80 -8.11
C LEU A 108 -5.65 -19.45 -7.40
N ILE A 109 -5.48 -19.11 -6.12
CA ILE A 109 -4.43 -19.63 -5.23
C ILE A 109 -5.11 -20.57 -4.22
N LYS A 110 -4.60 -21.79 -4.12
CA LYS A 110 -5.01 -22.76 -3.09
C LYS A 110 -4.35 -22.40 -1.77
N LYS A 111 -5.00 -22.70 -0.66
CA LYS A 111 -4.45 -22.38 0.67
C LYS A 111 -3.20 -23.20 0.98
N ASP A 112 -3.13 -24.43 0.49
CA ASP A 112 -2.05 -25.38 0.80
C ASP A 112 -0.72 -25.08 0.07
N GLU A 113 -0.75 -24.25 -0.98
CA GLU A 113 0.45 -23.79 -1.69
C GLU A 113 0.96 -22.43 -1.20
N LEU A 114 0.24 -21.82 -0.25
CA LEU A 114 0.61 -20.54 0.33
C LEU A 114 1.73 -20.75 1.35
N PRO A 115 2.85 -20.00 1.26
CA PRO A 115 3.88 -20.02 2.30
C PRO A 115 3.28 -19.61 3.65
N ALA A 116 3.72 -20.26 4.73
CA ALA A 116 3.14 -20.09 6.06
C ALA A 116 3.22 -18.64 6.57
N GLU A 117 4.24 -17.89 6.15
CA GLU A 117 4.45 -16.50 6.51
C GLU A 117 3.53 -15.51 5.76
N CYS A 118 2.86 -15.96 4.70
CA CYS A 118 2.03 -15.14 3.82
C CYS A 118 0.54 -15.33 4.12
N GLY A 119 -0.24 -14.26 4.01
CA GLY A 119 -1.70 -14.33 3.97
C GLY A 119 -2.24 -14.37 2.54
N LEU A 120 -3.53 -14.66 2.42
CA LEU A 120 -4.26 -14.66 1.16
C LEU A 120 -5.51 -13.80 1.28
N VAL A 121 -5.63 -12.82 0.38
CA VAL A 121 -6.85 -12.06 0.15
C VAL A 121 -7.46 -12.51 -1.16
N GLU A 122 -8.69 -13.00 -1.09
CA GLU A 122 -9.47 -13.37 -2.26
C GLU A 122 -10.39 -12.23 -2.66
N VAL A 123 -10.40 -11.91 -3.95
CA VAL A 123 -11.30 -10.92 -4.54
C VAL A 123 -12.32 -11.63 -5.41
N SER A 124 -13.59 -11.48 -5.04
CA SER A 124 -14.71 -11.96 -5.84
C SER A 124 -14.93 -11.09 -7.09
N GLU A 125 -15.61 -11.63 -8.10
CA GLU A 125 -15.95 -10.86 -9.31
C GLU A 125 -16.83 -9.63 -9.02
N ALA A 126 -17.59 -9.65 -7.92
CA ALA A 126 -18.34 -8.51 -7.41
C ALA A 126 -17.46 -7.41 -6.79
N GLY A 127 -16.12 -7.55 -6.82
CA GLY A 127 -15.18 -6.57 -6.29
C GLY A 127 -15.10 -6.53 -4.76
N ARG A 128 -15.61 -7.56 -4.07
CA ARG A 128 -15.44 -7.73 -2.62
C ARG A 128 -14.14 -8.47 -2.31
N ALA A 129 -13.30 -7.90 -1.46
CA ALA A 129 -12.08 -8.51 -0.94
C ALA A 129 -12.33 -9.16 0.43
N ARG A 130 -11.89 -10.41 0.60
CA ARG A 130 -12.01 -11.18 1.85
C ARG A 130 -10.64 -11.78 2.21
N VAL A 131 -10.28 -11.80 3.50
CA VAL A 131 -9.15 -12.64 3.95
C VAL A 131 -9.56 -14.10 3.89
N ALA A 132 -8.88 -14.89 3.06
CA ALA A 132 -9.06 -16.34 3.01
C ALA A 132 -8.07 -17.07 3.93
N VAL A 133 -6.88 -16.50 4.12
CA VAL A 133 -5.84 -16.94 5.07
C VAL A 133 -5.22 -15.68 5.71
N GLU A 134 -5.20 -15.62 7.03
CA GLU A 134 -4.60 -14.51 7.76
C GLU A 134 -3.07 -14.61 7.72
N ALA A 135 -2.41 -13.49 7.46
CA ALA A 135 -0.95 -13.45 7.48
C ALA A 135 -0.43 -13.42 8.92
N ILE A 136 0.68 -14.12 9.15
CA ILE A 136 1.40 -14.05 10.43
C ILE A 136 1.88 -12.61 10.65
N TRP A 137 1.71 -12.12 11.88
CA TRP A 137 2.28 -10.84 12.28
C TRP A 137 3.80 -10.97 12.43
N ARG A 138 4.54 -10.10 11.77
CA ARG A 138 6.00 -9.99 11.90
C ARG A 138 6.38 -8.58 12.33
N ASP A 139 7.51 -8.46 12.99
CA ASP A 139 8.13 -7.16 13.16
C ASP A 139 8.71 -6.71 11.81
N CYS A 140 8.63 -5.41 11.58
CA CYS A 140 9.10 -4.78 10.36
C CYS A 140 10.12 -3.71 10.72
N ASP A 141 11.06 -3.48 9.82
CA ASP A 141 12.11 -2.50 10.03
C ASP A 141 11.54 -1.07 10.02
N ASP A 142 12.31 -0.14 10.55
CA ASP A 142 12.01 1.28 10.41
C ASP A 142 12.00 1.69 8.94
N MET A 143 11.10 2.62 8.60
CA MET A 143 11.00 3.11 7.24
C MET A 143 12.18 4.04 6.94
N GLU A 144 13.06 3.61 6.06
CA GLU A 144 14.15 4.48 5.59
C GLU A 144 13.58 5.75 4.91
N PRO A 145 14.26 6.91 5.03
CA PRO A 145 13.80 8.17 4.45
C PRO A 145 13.46 8.08 2.95
N GLY A 146 14.22 7.28 2.19
CA GLY A 146 13.96 7.05 0.76
C GLY A 146 12.59 6.42 0.49
N PHE A 147 12.15 5.49 1.34
CA PHE A 147 10.82 4.88 1.22
C PHE A 147 9.72 5.87 1.60
N VAL A 148 9.93 6.64 2.68
CA VAL A 148 9.00 7.70 3.09
C VAL A 148 8.81 8.72 1.96
N ILE A 149 9.88 9.18 1.33
CA ILE A 149 9.82 10.10 0.18
C ILE A 149 9.08 9.46 -1.00
N SER A 150 9.29 8.17 -1.27
CA SER A 150 8.57 7.42 -2.31
C SER A 150 7.06 7.44 -2.08
N ILE A 151 6.62 7.19 -0.84
CA ILE A 151 5.21 7.27 -0.41
C ILE A 151 4.67 8.69 -0.61
N LEU A 152 5.34 9.69 -0.03
CA LEU A 152 4.89 11.08 -0.09
C LEU A 152 4.78 11.60 -1.53
N ARG A 153 5.75 11.25 -2.39
CA ARG A 153 5.71 11.59 -3.82
C ARG A 153 4.51 10.95 -4.51
N LYS A 154 4.18 9.70 -4.20
CA LYS A 154 3.02 9.00 -4.79
C LYS A 154 1.71 9.65 -4.35
N GLN A 155 1.58 10.01 -3.07
CA GLN A 155 0.40 10.70 -2.55
C GLN A 155 0.27 12.13 -3.13
N GLY A 156 1.38 12.88 -3.19
CA GLY A 156 1.43 14.22 -3.76
C GLY A 156 1.11 14.25 -5.27
N ALA A 157 1.55 13.24 -6.03
CA ALA A 157 1.23 13.12 -7.46
C ALA A 157 -0.26 12.86 -7.75
N GLY A 158 -1.01 12.30 -6.79
CA GLY A 158 -2.46 12.14 -6.87
C GLY A 158 -3.25 13.37 -6.42
N GLY A 159 -2.59 14.35 -5.79
CA GLY A 159 -3.21 15.51 -5.14
C GLY A 159 -3.48 16.72 -6.05
N THR A 160 -2.99 16.75 -7.28
CA THR A 160 -3.08 17.94 -8.15
C THR A 160 -4.15 17.82 -9.25
N ARG A 161 -5.38 17.43 -8.90
CA ARG A 161 -6.61 17.73 -9.69
C ARG A 161 -7.82 18.05 -8.82
N ARG A 162 -7.60 18.62 -7.63
CA ARG A 162 -8.69 19.17 -6.83
C ARG A 162 -8.20 20.27 -5.88
N LEU A 163 -7.52 21.26 -6.43
CA LEU A 163 -7.42 22.56 -5.77
C LEU A 163 -7.72 23.64 -6.81
N ILE A 164 -8.88 24.26 -6.60
CA ILE A 164 -9.03 25.71 -6.56
C ILE A 164 -8.69 26.41 -7.88
N GLY A 165 -9.72 26.96 -8.51
CA GLY A 165 -9.54 28.09 -9.41
C GLY A 165 -8.73 29.15 -8.70
N PHE A 166 -7.44 29.20 -9.02
CA PHE A 166 -6.56 30.31 -8.71
C PHE A 166 -7.02 31.46 -9.60
N TRP A 167 -8.03 32.19 -9.13
CA TRP A 167 -8.17 33.58 -9.52
C TRP A 167 -6.90 34.29 -9.07
N THR A 168 -6.20 34.85 -10.05
CA THR A 168 -5.11 35.79 -9.85
C THR A 168 -5.55 36.91 -8.91
N CYS A 169 -4.94 37.01 -7.73
CA CYS A 169 -4.75 38.30 -7.10
C CYS A 169 -3.35 38.33 -6.49
N TRP A 170 -2.47 38.98 -7.22
CA TRP A 170 -1.19 39.45 -6.76
C TRP A 170 -1.46 40.55 -5.73
N CYS A 171 -1.17 40.29 -4.45
CA CYS A 171 -0.95 41.35 -3.48
C CYS A 171 0.15 40.92 -2.52
N GLY A 172 1.19 41.75 -2.42
CA GLY A 172 2.34 41.52 -1.58
C GLY A 172 2.08 41.76 -0.09
N GLN A 173 3.19 41.69 0.63
CA GLN A 173 3.42 42.06 2.05
C GLN A 173 3.31 40.97 3.13
N ARG A 174 4.50 40.51 3.51
CA ARG A 174 5.17 40.65 4.83
C ARG A 174 4.41 40.17 6.09
N ASN A 175 5.11 39.24 6.74
CA ASN A 175 5.45 39.22 8.17
C ASN A 175 4.49 38.61 9.21
N PHE A 176 5.12 37.71 9.97
CA PHE A 176 4.96 37.37 11.39
C PHE A 176 3.72 36.60 11.90
N ASN A 177 4.05 35.38 12.32
CA ASN A 177 3.67 34.73 13.57
C ASN A 177 2.23 34.19 13.76
N THR A 178 2.23 32.91 14.14
CA THR A 178 1.31 32.20 15.05
C THR A 178 0.09 31.45 14.48
N LEU A 179 0.05 30.17 14.92
CA LEU A 179 -1.08 29.26 15.15
C LEU A 179 -1.83 28.73 13.93
N VAL A 180 -1.33 27.59 13.42
CA VAL A 180 -2.16 26.64 12.68
C VAL A 180 -3.11 25.95 13.67
N CYS A 181 -4.34 26.41 13.74
CA CYS A 181 -5.46 25.66 14.32
C CYS A 181 -6.04 24.77 13.21
N VAL A 182 -5.69 23.48 13.18
CA VAL A 182 -6.36 22.51 12.31
C VAL A 182 -7.69 22.13 12.97
N CYS A 183 -8.74 22.90 12.69
CA CYS A 183 -10.09 22.53 13.10
C CYS A 183 -10.63 21.45 12.15
N THR A 184 -10.70 20.22 12.66
CA THR A 184 -11.43 19.10 12.05
C THR A 184 -12.90 19.47 11.91
N ARG A 185 -13.39 19.67 10.68
CA ARG A 185 -14.84 19.78 10.42
C ARG A 185 -15.40 18.41 10.04
N VAL A 186 -15.97 17.77 11.03
CA VAL A 186 -17.03 16.77 10.90
C VAL A 186 -18.16 17.41 10.09
N LEU A 187 -18.53 16.82 8.95
CA LEU A 187 -19.74 17.19 8.24
C LEU A 187 -20.87 16.27 8.71
N SER A 188 -21.73 16.80 9.58
CA SER A 188 -23.07 16.30 9.85
C SER A 188 -24.11 17.23 9.24
N GLU A 189 -25.26 16.63 8.88
CA GLU A 189 -26.57 17.21 8.53
C GLU A 189 -26.73 17.66 7.06
N ARG A 190 -27.61 17.03 6.27
CA ARG A 190 -29.09 16.88 6.27
C ARG A 190 -29.83 18.17 5.87
N ASP A 191 -30.67 17.96 4.86
CA ASP A 191 -31.95 18.61 4.52
C ASP A 191 -31.96 20.09 4.07
N GLY A 192 -32.62 20.28 2.92
CA GLY A 192 -32.86 21.55 2.22
C GLY A 192 -33.15 21.31 0.74
#